data_AF-A0A1L7NPT3-F1
#
_entry.id   AF-A0A1L7NPT3-F1
#
_cell.length_a   1.000
_cell.length_b   1.000
_cell.length_c   1.000
_cell.angle_alpha   90.00
_cell.angle_beta   90.00
_cell.angle_gamma   90.00
#
_symmetry.space_group_name_H-M   'P 1'
#
loop_
_entity.id
_entity.type
_entity.pdbx_description
1 polymer ?
#
loop_
_entity_poly.entity_id
_entity_poly.type
_entity_poly.pdbx_seq_one_letter_code
_entity_poly.pdbx_strand_id
1 'polypeptide(L)'
;MTNPYTPDFEVKACAYCKGATARCYACKHTGVKLTRRGMAARKHMITLLTQSAADLKVGDMMWFNYGYKKVASVINKIEVEGPRIRVHGHNRRHDKPMVSFLMTTSRVEMAFDGDQLLAIARQVEAYQATLNKDGTVSRRLKRAA
;
A
#
# COMPACT_ATOMS: atom_id res chain seq x y z
N MET A 1 -13.64 -0.93 16.39
CA MET A 1 -13.18 0.39 15.90
C MET A 1 -12.47 0.15 14.58
N THR A 2 -13.04 0.59 13.46
CA THR A 2 -12.38 0.55 12.15
C THR A 2 -11.24 1.58 12.17
N ASN A 3 -10.06 1.18 11.72
CA ASN A 3 -8.92 2.09 11.59
C ASN A 3 -9.27 3.13 10.51
N PRO A 4 -9.38 4.44 10.83
CA PRO A 4 -9.82 5.46 9.87
C PRO A 4 -8.86 5.62 8.69
N TYR A 5 -7.65 5.08 8.79
CA TYR A 5 -6.63 5.09 7.74
C TYR A 5 -6.73 3.87 6.80
N THR A 6 -7.68 2.96 7.03
CA THR A 6 -7.89 1.78 6.19
C THR A 6 -9.19 1.93 5.40
N PRO A 7 -9.14 2.07 4.06
CA PRO A 7 -10.35 2.18 3.27
C PRO A 7 -11.21 0.93 3.37
N ASP A 8 -12.53 1.13 3.37
CA ASP A 8 -13.49 0.03 3.46
C ASP A 8 -13.60 -0.70 2.12
N PHE A 9 -12.87 -1.83 2.02
CA PHE A 9 -12.93 -2.67 0.84
C PHE A 9 -14.18 -3.55 0.81
N GLU A 10 -14.76 -3.70 -0.37
CA GLU A 10 -15.89 -4.60 -0.53
C GLU A 10 -15.46 -6.07 -0.30
N VAL A 11 -16.17 -6.72 0.62
CA VAL A 11 -15.99 -8.13 0.96
C VAL A 11 -17.26 -8.95 0.69
N LYS A 12 -17.08 -10.27 0.59
CA LYS A 12 -18.14 -11.27 0.60
C LYS A 12 -17.83 -12.35 1.63
N ALA A 13 -18.86 -13.04 2.11
CA ALA A 13 -18.68 -14.21 2.96
C ALA A 13 -17.78 -15.25 2.28
N CYS A 14 -16.90 -15.88 3.05
CA CYS A 14 -16.07 -16.97 2.54
C CYS A 14 -16.97 -18.17 2.20
N ALA A 15 -16.93 -18.63 0.94
CA ALA A 15 -17.75 -19.75 0.50
C ALA A 15 -17.49 -21.06 1.28
N TYR A 16 -16.28 -21.25 1.82
CA TYR A 16 -15.89 -22.46 2.52
C TYR A 16 -16.41 -22.53 3.95
N CYS A 17 -16.32 -21.42 4.69
CA CYS A 17 -16.72 -21.41 6.10
C CYS A 17 -18.02 -20.65 6.37
N LYS A 18 -18.55 -19.93 5.37
CA LYS A 18 -19.79 -19.15 5.46
C LYS A 18 -19.86 -18.22 6.69
N GLY A 19 -18.70 -17.71 7.13
CA GLY A 19 -18.59 -16.86 8.32
C GLY A 19 -18.11 -17.58 9.59
N ALA A 20 -18.02 -18.92 9.60
CA ALA A 20 -17.41 -19.66 10.70
C ALA A 20 -15.88 -19.44 10.70
N THR A 21 -15.37 -18.75 11.72
CA THR A 21 -13.98 -18.26 11.76
C THR A 21 -12.95 -19.32 12.19
N ALA A 22 -13.38 -20.43 12.78
CA ALA A 22 -12.49 -21.46 13.29
C ALA A 22 -11.81 -22.22 12.14
N ARG A 23 -10.57 -21.83 11.81
CA ARG A 23 -9.62 -22.58 10.95
C ARG A 23 -9.86 -22.58 9.44
N CYS A 24 -10.55 -21.58 8.88
CA CYS A 24 -10.65 -21.45 7.41
C CYS A 24 -9.42 -20.79 6.77
N TYR A 25 -8.48 -21.59 6.25
CA TYR A 25 -7.29 -21.07 5.52
C TYR A 25 -7.64 -20.33 4.23
N ALA A 26 -8.76 -20.67 3.59
CA ALA A 26 -9.19 -20.02 2.37
C ALA A 26 -9.45 -18.51 2.56
N CYS A 27 -9.89 -18.09 3.75
CA CYS A 27 -10.09 -16.68 4.13
C CYS A 27 -9.13 -16.22 5.24
N LYS A 28 -8.10 -17.01 5.55
CA LYS A 28 -7.17 -16.74 6.65
C LYS A 28 -7.90 -16.44 7.97
N HIS A 29 -8.93 -17.24 8.28
CA HIS A 29 -9.70 -17.16 9.53
C HIS A 29 -10.56 -15.89 9.71
N THR A 30 -10.66 -15.03 8.71
CA THR A 30 -11.44 -13.77 8.80
C THR A 30 -12.94 -13.97 8.55
N GLY A 31 -13.36 -15.12 8.02
CA GLY A 31 -14.76 -15.38 7.63
C GLY A 31 -15.19 -14.69 6.32
N VAL A 32 -14.39 -13.76 5.79
CA VAL A 32 -14.71 -12.95 4.61
C VAL A 32 -13.57 -12.96 3.58
N LYS A 33 -13.88 -12.62 2.33
CA LYS A 33 -12.89 -12.42 1.26
C LYS A 33 -13.23 -11.15 0.49
N LEU A 34 -12.21 -10.46 0.00
CA LEU A 34 -12.40 -9.35 -0.93
C LEU A 34 -13.17 -9.82 -2.18
N THR A 35 -14.11 -9.01 -2.66
CA THR A 35 -14.74 -9.21 -3.97
C THR A 35 -13.73 -8.87 -5.08
N ARG A 36 -14.08 -9.09 -6.36
CA ARG A 36 -13.21 -8.65 -7.47
C ARG A 36 -13.02 -7.13 -7.46
N ARG A 37 -14.08 -6.39 -7.14
CA ARG A 37 -14.07 -4.94 -6.93
C ARG A 37 -13.19 -4.53 -5.74
N GLY A 38 -13.36 -5.16 -4.57
CA GLY A 38 -12.51 -4.91 -3.40
C GLY A 38 -11.03 -5.24 -3.66
N MET A 39 -10.74 -6.30 -4.41
CA MET A 39 -9.37 -6.65 -4.82
C MET A 39 -8.77 -5.60 -5.77
N ALA A 40 -9.55 -5.07 -6.72
CA ALA A 40 -9.10 -4.02 -7.62
C ALA A 40 -8.83 -2.71 -6.88
N ALA A 41 -9.70 -2.32 -5.95
CA ALA A 41 -9.49 -1.16 -5.08
C ALA A 41 -8.24 -1.34 -4.20
N ARG A 42 -8.02 -2.53 -3.63
CA ARG A 42 -6.81 -2.84 -2.85
C ARG A 42 -5.54 -2.74 -3.70
N LYS A 43 -5.57 -3.20 -4.95
CA LYS A 43 -4.43 -3.03 -5.88
C LYS A 43 -4.14 -1.56 -6.14
N HIS A 44 -5.19 -0.74 -6.34
CA HIS A 44 -5.03 0.70 -6.51
C HIS A 44 -4.43 1.36 -5.27
N MET A 45 -4.87 0.99 -4.05
CA MET A 45 -4.26 1.45 -2.80
C MET A 45 -2.76 1.12 -2.75
N ILE A 46 -2.37 -0.11 -3.09
CA ILE A 46 -0.95 -0.50 -3.13
C ILE A 46 -0.17 0.36 -4.14
N THR A 47 -0.76 0.69 -5.29
CA THR A 47 -0.14 1.60 -6.26
C THR A 47 0.06 3.00 -5.69
N LEU A 48 -0.91 3.54 -4.94
CA LEU A 48 -0.79 4.86 -4.30
C LEU A 48 0.23 4.87 -3.16
N LEU A 49 0.37 3.76 -2.43
CA LEU A 49 1.31 3.62 -1.33
C LEU A 49 2.75 3.31 -1.78
N THR A 50 2.97 3.08 -3.08
CA THR A 50 4.28 2.68 -3.59
C THR A 50 4.78 3.57 -4.70
N GLN A 51 6.07 3.89 -4.66
CA GLN A 51 6.76 4.67 -5.68
C GLN A 51 7.78 3.80 -6.40
N SER A 52 8.09 4.12 -7.66
CA SER A 52 9.23 3.50 -8.34
C SER A 52 10.52 3.87 -7.62
N ALA A 53 11.43 2.92 -7.44
CA ALA A 53 12.74 3.22 -6.84
C ALA A 53 13.52 4.25 -7.67
N ALA A 54 13.33 4.27 -9.00
CA ALA A 54 13.95 5.24 -9.89
C ALA A 54 13.43 6.68 -9.71
N ASP A 55 12.22 6.83 -9.15
CA ASP A 55 11.59 8.14 -8.96
C ASP A 55 11.81 8.71 -7.55
N LEU A 56 12.53 8.00 -6.68
CA LEU A 56 12.80 8.44 -5.30
C LEU A 56 13.64 9.72 -5.28
N LYS A 57 13.34 10.59 -4.31
CA LYS A 57 14.05 11.86 -4.11
C LYS A 57 14.55 11.99 -2.69
N VAL A 58 15.64 12.75 -2.52
CA VAL A 58 16.08 13.20 -1.21
C VAL A 58 14.96 14.07 -0.60
N GLY A 59 14.62 13.81 0.66
CA GLY A 59 13.48 14.41 1.33
C GLY A 59 12.22 13.53 1.38
N ASP A 60 12.10 12.53 0.50
CA ASP A 60 10.97 11.58 0.56
C ASP A 60 11.03 10.75 1.86
N MET A 61 9.87 10.34 2.36
CA MET A 61 9.77 9.47 3.53
C MET A 61 9.47 8.04 3.09
N MET A 62 10.31 7.08 3.47
CA MET A 62 10.13 5.67 3.12
C MET A 62 10.32 4.75 4.32
N TRP A 63 9.85 3.51 4.18
CA TRP A 63 10.10 2.46 5.15
C TRP A 63 11.44 1.77 4.91
N PHE A 64 12.35 1.88 5.88
CA PHE A 64 13.61 1.14 5.92
C PHE A 64 13.44 -0.13 6.75
N ASN A 65 14.08 -1.22 6.32
CA ASN A 65 14.21 -2.42 7.14
C ASN A 65 15.36 -2.22 8.14
N TYR A 66 15.07 -2.33 9.42
CA TYR A 66 16.04 -2.29 10.50
C TYR A 66 15.85 -3.53 11.40
N GLY A 67 16.68 -4.55 11.19
CA GLY A 67 16.49 -5.87 11.76
C GLY A 67 15.15 -6.49 11.30
N TYR A 68 14.30 -6.90 12.25
CA TYR A 68 12.98 -7.48 11.98
C TYR A 68 11.84 -6.45 11.94
N LYS A 69 12.16 -5.15 11.95
CA LYS A 69 11.17 -4.06 11.99
C LYS A 69 11.32 -3.13 10.79
N LYS A 70 10.21 -2.47 10.43
CA LYS A 70 10.23 -1.32 9.51
C LYS A 70 10.31 -0.03 10.31
N VAL A 71 11.11 0.91 9.83
CA VAL A 71 11.28 2.24 10.42
C VAL A 71 11.07 3.27 9.32
N ALA A 72 10.12 4.20 9.53
CA ALA A 72 9.93 5.33 8.63
C ALA A 72 11.07 6.33 8.83
N SER A 73 11.71 6.76 7.74
CA SER A 73 12.74 7.80 7.77
C SER A 73 12.70 8.60 6.49
N VAL A 74 13.13 9.86 6.60
CA VAL A 74 13.45 10.71 5.46
C VAL A 74 14.69 10.17 4.75
N ILE A 75 14.66 10.18 3.43
CA ILE A 75 15.82 9.87 2.57
C ILE A 75 16.76 11.07 2.60
N ASN A 76 18.02 10.85 3.00
CA ASN A 76 19.03 11.92 3.05
C ASN A 76 20.05 11.84 1.91
N LYS A 77 20.21 10.68 1.27
CA LYS A 77 21.11 10.47 0.14
C LYS A 77 20.62 9.31 -0.73
N ILE A 78 20.80 9.45 -2.04
CA ILE A 78 20.54 8.40 -3.03
C ILE A 78 21.81 8.24 -3.87
N GLU A 79 22.32 7.01 -3.98
CA GLU A 79 23.43 6.64 -4.86
C GLU A 79 22.89 5.69 -5.93
N VAL A 80 23.15 6.01 -7.20
CA VAL A 80 22.70 5.19 -8.34
C VAL A 80 23.91 4.62 -9.06
N GLU A 81 23.97 3.30 -9.20
CA GLU A 81 25.04 2.58 -9.89
C GLU A 81 24.42 1.55 -10.85
N GLY A 82 24.23 1.97 -12.10
CA GLY A 82 23.55 1.17 -13.11
C GLY A 82 22.12 0.80 -12.68
N PRO A 83 21.75 -0.50 -12.59
CA PRO A 83 20.41 -0.92 -12.19
C PRO A 83 20.20 -0.93 -10.67
N ARG A 84 21.22 -0.60 -9.88
CA ARG A 84 21.17 -0.63 -8.41
C ARG A 84 21.04 0.78 -7.85
N ILE A 85 20.20 0.92 -6.83
CA ILE A 85 20.01 2.15 -6.09
C ILE A 85 20.28 1.86 -4.62
N ARG A 86 21.16 2.65 -4.01
CA ARG A 86 21.39 2.67 -2.57
C ARG A 86 20.74 3.91 -1.98
N VAL A 87 19.79 3.70 -1.08
CA VAL A 87 19.05 4.77 -0.42
C VAL A 87 19.47 4.84 1.03
N HIS A 88 19.85 6.02 1.48
CA HIS A 88 20.27 6.28 2.84
C HIS A 88 19.17 7.02 3.61
N GLY A 89 19.03 6.64 4.87
CA GLY A 89 18.18 7.30 5.85
C GLY A 89 18.85 7.30 7.22
N HIS A 90 18.13 7.77 8.23
CA HIS A 90 18.67 7.86 9.58
C HIS A 90 17.60 7.55 10.62
N ASN A 91 17.88 6.58 11.48
CA ASN A 91 16.99 6.20 12.56
C ASN A 91 17.20 7.13 13.76
N ARG A 92 16.38 8.19 13.85
CA ARG A 92 16.46 9.17 14.94
C ARG A 92 16.34 8.57 16.35
N ARG A 93 15.62 7.45 16.50
CA ARG A 93 15.43 6.82 17.83
C ARG A 93 16.72 6.19 18.36
N HIS A 94 17.57 5.70 17.48
CA HIS A 94 18.77 4.95 17.84
C HIS A 94 20.06 5.64 17.36
N ASP A 95 19.95 6.83 16.77
CA ASP A 95 21.03 7.61 16.17
C ASP A 95 21.92 6.76 15.24
N LYS A 96 21.28 5.98 14.36
CA LYS A 96 21.98 5.04 13.47
C LYS A 96 21.66 5.29 11.99
N PRO A 97 22.67 5.25 11.10
CA PRO A 97 22.41 5.29 9.67
C PRO A 97 21.66 4.04 9.23
N MET A 98 20.77 4.21 8.26
CA MET A 98 20.05 3.13 7.61
C MET A 98 20.33 3.15 6.13
N VAL A 99 20.43 1.97 5.52
CA VAL A 99 20.67 1.82 4.10
C VAL A 99 19.72 0.77 3.54
N SER A 100 19.08 1.08 2.42
CA SER A 100 18.31 0.12 1.64
C SER A 100 18.92 -0.04 0.26
N PHE A 101 19.03 -1.29 -0.19
CA PHE A 101 19.51 -1.65 -1.52
C PHE A 101 18.31 -2.05 -2.37
N LEU A 102 18.15 -1.37 -3.49
CA LEU A 102 17.00 -1.50 -4.38
C LEU A 102 17.48 -1.71 -5.81
N MET A 103 16.61 -2.27 -6.64
CA MET A 103 16.77 -2.23 -8.09
C MET A 103 15.97 -1.05 -8.65
N THR A 104 16.40 -0.45 -9.75
CA THR A 104 15.66 0.62 -10.44
C THR A 104 14.23 0.23 -10.81
N THR A 105 13.98 -1.07 -11.02
CA THR A 105 12.65 -1.65 -11.33
C THR A 105 11.81 -1.97 -10.08
N SER A 106 12.35 -1.79 -8.87
CA SER A 106 11.64 -2.07 -7.63
C SER A 106 10.57 -1.02 -7.37
N ARG A 107 9.45 -1.45 -6.75
CA ARG A 107 8.49 -0.54 -6.12
C ARG A 107 8.74 -0.51 -4.62
N VAL A 108 8.79 0.69 -4.07
CA VAL A 108 9.13 0.95 -2.68
C VAL A 108 7.88 1.44 -1.96
N GLU A 109 7.64 0.89 -0.77
CA GLU A 109 6.56 1.36 0.09
C GLU A 109 6.98 2.67 0.77
N MET A 110 6.19 3.72 0.51
CA MET A 110 6.44 5.04 1.07
C MET A 110 5.81 5.15 2.46
N ALA A 111 6.40 5.98 3.31
CA ALA A 111 5.84 6.29 4.61
C ALA A 111 5.01 7.58 4.49
N PHE A 112 3.78 7.52 4.99
CA PHE A 112 2.82 8.62 4.94
C PHE A 112 2.37 8.97 6.35
N ASP A 113 2.07 10.24 6.57
CA ASP A 113 1.39 10.69 7.79
C ASP A 113 -0.11 10.34 7.78
N GLY A 114 -0.80 10.63 8.89
CA GLY A 114 -2.22 10.31 9.04
C GLY A 114 -3.12 11.01 8.03
N ASP A 115 -2.85 12.28 7.72
CA ASP A 115 -3.68 13.08 6.80
C ASP A 115 -3.52 12.60 5.36
N GLN A 116 -2.29 12.25 4.97
CA GLN A 116 -1.98 11.63 3.70
C GLN A 116 -2.64 10.25 3.57
N LEU A 117 -2.57 9.42 4.61
CA LEU A 117 -3.25 8.11 4.62
C LEU A 117 -4.77 8.26 4.52
N LEU A 118 -5.35 9.27 5.16
CA LEU A 118 -6.78 9.55 5.06
C LEU A 118 -7.16 10.02 3.65
N ALA A 119 -6.34 10.87 3.02
CA ALA A 119 -6.55 11.29 1.64
C ALA A 119 -6.48 10.09 0.67
N ILE A 120 -5.51 9.20 0.86
CA ILE A 120 -5.39 7.96 0.08
C ILE A 120 -6.61 7.06 0.31
N ALA A 121 -7.07 6.89 1.55
CA ALA A 121 -8.26 6.09 1.85
C ALA A 121 -9.49 6.62 1.11
N ARG A 122 -9.74 7.94 1.17
CA ARG A 122 -10.83 8.60 0.43
C ARG A 122 -10.72 8.41 -1.08
N GLN A 123 -9.51 8.53 -1.64
CA GLN A 123 -9.28 8.30 -3.07
C GLN A 123 -9.57 6.85 -3.47
N VAL A 124 -9.20 5.88 -2.63
CA VAL A 124 -9.45 4.46 -2.85
C VAL A 124 -10.95 4.14 -2.79
N GLU A 125 -11.68 4.73 -1.85
CA GLU A 125 -13.14 4.58 -1.74
C GLU A 125 -13.85 5.18 -2.96
N ALA A 126 -13.45 6.39 -3.38
CA ALA A 126 -13.96 7.01 -4.60
C ALA A 126 -13.68 6.13 -5.82
N TYR A 127 -12.46 5.61 -5.96
CA TYR A 127 -12.12 4.67 -7.04
C TYR A 127 -12.99 3.42 -6.98
N GLN A 128 -13.17 2.81 -5.81
CA GLN A 128 -14.02 1.61 -5.63
C GLN A 128 -15.46 1.86 -6.06
N ALA A 129 -16.01 3.05 -5.82
CA ALA A 129 -17.35 3.42 -6.25
C ALA A 129 -17.50 3.47 -7.79
N THR A 130 -16.41 3.70 -8.52
CA THR A 130 -16.42 3.69 -10.00
C THR A 130 -16.40 2.28 -10.61
N LEU A 131 -16.13 1.25 -9.80
CA LEU A 131 -15.95 -0.12 -10.27
C LEU A 131 -17.26 -0.90 -10.34
N ASN A 132 -17.41 -1.68 -11.41
CA ASN A 132 -18.44 -2.70 -11.55
C ASN A 132 -18.16 -3.91 -10.62
N LYS A 133 -19.13 -4.83 -10.50
CA LYS A 133 -19.01 -6.05 -9.68
C LYS A 133 -17.82 -6.95 -10.06
N ASP A 134 -17.38 -6.91 -11.32
CA ASP A 134 -16.25 -7.66 -11.84
C ASP A 134 -14.89 -6.98 -11.58
N GLY A 135 -14.88 -5.77 -11.03
CA GLY A 135 -13.67 -4.97 -10.76
C GLY A 135 -13.18 -4.13 -11.94
N THR A 136 -13.97 -3.99 -13.01
CA THR A 136 -13.68 -3.10 -14.14
C THR A 136 -14.27 -1.71 -13.92
N VAL A 137 -13.68 -0.68 -14.52
CA VAL A 137 -14.20 0.70 -14.43
C VAL A 137 -15.51 0.81 -15.22
N SER A 138 -16.55 1.34 -14.59
CA SER A 138 -17.82 1.61 -15.24
C SER A 138 -17.66 2.63 -16.37
N ARG A 139 -17.94 2.22 -17.63
CA ARG A 139 -17.91 3.11 -18.81
C ARG A 139 -18.83 4.32 -18.69
N ARG A 140 -19.85 4.28 -17.81
CA ARG A 140 -20.82 5.37 -17.63
C ARG A 140 -20.21 6.62 -16.98
N LEU A 141 -19.15 6.47 -16.17
CA LEU A 141 -18.46 7.58 -15.50
C LEU A 141 -17.32 8.19 -16.34
N LYS A 142 -16.90 7.54 -17.44
CA LYS A 142 -15.85 8.06 -18.34
C LYS A 142 -16.26 9.28 -19.18
N ARG A 143 -17.54 9.67 -19.18
CA ARG A 143 -18.09 10.77 -20.02
C ARG A 143 -18.37 12.07 -19.25
N ALA A 144 -18.10 12.12 -17.94
CA ALA A 144 -18.40 13.28 -17.10
C ALA A 144 -17.14 13.95 -16.49
N ALA A 145 -15.95 13.61 -17.00
CA ALA A 145 -14.67 14.22 -16.64
C ALA A 145 -14.07 14.90 -17.87
#